data_AF-A0A091DR91-F1
#
_entry.id   AF-A0A091DR91-F1
#
_cell.length_a   1.000
_cell.length_b   1.000
_cell.length_c   1.000
_cell.angle_alpha   90.00
_cell.angle_beta   90.00
_cell.angle_gamma   90.00
#
_symmetry.space_group_name_H-M   'P 1'
#
loop_
_entity.id
_entity.type
_entity.pdbx_description
1 polymer ?
#
loop_
_entity_poly.entity_id
_entity_poly.type
_entity_poly.pdbx_seq_one_letter_code
_entity_poly.pdbx_strand_id
1 'polypeptide(L)'
;MQPLLVEASEKSQGISKGLVCDPMALKMQEVWAPWGDLCGKQDEGLALVGDADSLASRKTQSMSSELCRYGVSPENIILYGQSIGTVPTVDLASRYECAAVILHSPLMSGLRVAFPDTRKTYCFDAFPSIDKISKVTSPVLVIHGTEDEVIDFSHGLAMYERCPRAVEPLWVEGAGHNDIELYAQYLERLKQFISHELPNS
;
A
#
# COMPACT_ATOMS: atom_id res chain seq x y z
N MET A 1 -18.50 10.90 -5.56
CA MET A 1 -17.98 9.64 -6.14
C MET A 1 -17.28 8.88 -5.03
N GLN A 2 -17.25 7.55 -5.06
CA GLN A 2 -16.53 6.77 -4.03
C GLN A 2 -15.09 6.52 -4.50
N PRO A 3 -14.10 6.63 -3.61
CA PRO A 3 -12.71 6.42 -3.98
C PRO A 3 -12.41 4.95 -4.30
N LEU A 4 -11.56 4.72 -5.30
CA LEU A 4 -11.06 3.40 -5.70
C LEU A 4 -9.83 3.02 -4.86
N LEU A 5 -9.86 1.85 -4.23
CA LEU A 5 -8.69 1.30 -3.53
C LEU A 5 -7.81 0.54 -4.53
N VAL A 6 -6.54 0.93 -4.63
CA VAL A 6 -5.55 0.25 -5.49
C VAL A 6 -4.46 -0.35 -4.61
N GLU A 7 -4.27 -1.66 -4.71
CA GLU A 7 -3.17 -2.38 -4.06
C GLU A 7 -1.93 -2.37 -4.95
N ALA A 8 -0.80 -1.89 -4.41
CA ALA A 8 0.48 -1.91 -5.13
C ALA A 8 1.23 -3.23 -4.83
N SER A 9 1.43 -4.07 -5.86
CA SER A 9 2.11 -5.38 -5.74
C SER A 9 3.34 -5.48 -6.66
N GLU A 10 4.47 -5.97 -6.13
CA GLU A 10 5.65 -6.38 -6.92
C GLU A 10 5.44 -7.79 -7.48
N LYS A 11 5.00 -7.91 -8.74
CA LYS A 11 5.07 -9.21 -9.44
C LYS A 11 6.43 -9.40 -10.09
N SER A 12 7.29 -10.23 -9.49
CA SER A 12 8.44 -10.84 -10.15
C SER A 12 7.94 -11.86 -11.20
N GLN A 13 8.55 -11.89 -12.38
CA GLN A 13 8.15 -12.81 -13.46
C GLN A 13 9.01 -14.07 -13.48
N GLY A 14 8.35 -15.24 -13.54
CA GLY A 14 8.86 -16.41 -14.26
C GLY A 14 8.65 -17.79 -13.62
N ILE A 15 7.57 -18.47 -14.00
CA ILE A 15 7.47 -19.86 -14.53
C ILE A 15 6.05 -20.41 -14.26
N SER A 16 5.53 -21.07 -15.29
CA SER A 16 4.15 -21.49 -15.53
C SER A 16 3.52 -22.50 -14.56
N LYS A 17 2.18 -22.42 -14.52
CA LYS A 17 1.15 -23.42 -14.12
C LYS A 17 0.79 -23.51 -12.64
N GLY A 18 -0.46 -23.13 -12.37
CA GLY A 18 -1.22 -23.45 -11.16
C GLY A 18 -1.78 -22.21 -10.50
N LEU A 19 -3.06 -21.92 -10.72
CA LEU A 19 -3.84 -21.14 -9.75
C LEU A 19 -3.71 -21.86 -8.42
N VAL A 20 -2.85 -21.37 -7.52
CA VAL A 20 -3.00 -21.62 -6.10
C VAL A 20 -3.63 -20.35 -5.57
N CYS A 21 -4.95 -20.41 -5.39
CA CYS A 21 -5.70 -19.39 -4.68
C CYS A 21 -5.11 -19.27 -3.28
N ASP A 22 -4.52 -18.12 -2.97
CA ASP A 22 -4.13 -17.77 -1.62
C ASP A 22 -5.39 -17.69 -0.74
N PRO A 23 -5.50 -18.47 0.35
CA PRO A 23 -6.62 -18.41 1.27
C PRO A 23 -6.87 -17.02 1.86
N MET A 24 -5.87 -16.14 1.87
CA MET A 24 -5.96 -14.75 2.35
C MET A 24 -6.75 -13.85 1.39
N ALA A 25 -6.56 -14.02 0.07
CA ALA A 25 -7.28 -13.27 -0.97
C ALA A 25 -8.78 -13.63 -1.04
N LEU A 26 -9.14 -14.86 -0.66
CA LEU A 26 -10.52 -15.34 -0.58
C LEU A 26 -11.29 -14.69 0.59
N LYS A 27 -10.62 -14.37 1.70
CA LYS A 27 -11.27 -13.72 2.85
C LYS A 27 -11.53 -12.23 2.61
N MET A 28 -10.68 -11.58 1.81
CA MET A 28 -10.94 -10.22 1.33
C MET A 28 -12.11 -10.14 0.34
N GLN A 29 -12.37 -11.19 -0.45
CA GLN A 29 -13.55 -11.26 -1.32
C GLN A 29 -14.87 -11.28 -0.54
N GLU A 30 -14.92 -11.88 0.66
CA GLU A 30 -16.13 -11.90 1.50
C GLU A 30 -16.45 -10.52 2.10
N VAL A 31 -15.43 -9.72 2.42
CA VAL A 31 -15.59 -8.34 2.93
C VAL A 31 -15.96 -7.36 1.81
N TRP A 32 -15.53 -7.63 0.58
CA TRP A 32 -15.84 -6.83 -0.62
C TRP A 32 -17.08 -7.26 -1.40
N ALA A 33 -17.66 -8.43 -1.10
CA ALA A 33 -18.85 -8.96 -1.78
C ALA A 33 -20.03 -7.97 -1.88
N PRO A 34 -20.30 -7.06 -0.91
CA PRO A 34 -21.40 -6.10 -1.04
C PRO A 34 -21.19 -5.01 -2.12
N TRP A 35 -19.99 -4.89 -2.69
CA TRP A 35 -19.62 -3.82 -3.62
C TRP A 35 -19.37 -4.31 -5.07
N GLY A 36 -19.44 -5.62 -5.31
CA GLY A 36 -19.11 -6.26 -6.59
C GLY A 36 -20.17 -6.12 -7.70
N ASP A 37 -21.38 -5.66 -7.39
CA ASP A 37 -22.49 -5.67 -8.35
C ASP A 37 -22.55 -4.47 -9.31
N LEU A 38 -21.57 -3.54 -9.27
CA LEU A 38 -21.60 -2.30 -10.06
C LEU A 38 -20.52 -2.14 -11.13
N CYS A 39 -19.57 -3.07 -11.29
CA CYS A 39 -18.54 -2.95 -12.32
C CYS A 39 -18.83 -3.89 -13.50
N GLY A 40 -19.47 -3.34 -14.54
CA GLY A 40 -19.75 -4.02 -15.80
C GLY A 40 -18.47 -4.46 -16.53
N LYS A 41 -18.60 -5.59 -17.24
CA LYS A 41 -17.61 -6.22 -18.13
C LYS A 41 -17.05 -5.25 -19.18
N GLN A 42 -15.74 -5.33 -19.49
CA GLN A 42 -15.26 -5.41 -20.89
C GLN A 42 -13.77 -5.82 -21.01
N ASP A 43 -13.48 -6.42 -22.16
CA ASP A 43 -12.45 -7.39 -22.52
C ASP A 43 -11.11 -6.82 -23.06
N GLU A 44 -10.06 -7.66 -22.91
CA GLU A 44 -8.90 -7.97 -23.80
C GLU A 44 -7.83 -6.92 -24.22
N GLY A 45 -6.54 -7.29 -24.06
CA GLY A 45 -5.41 -6.68 -24.79
C GLY A 45 -3.99 -6.93 -24.21
N LEU A 46 -3.28 -7.93 -24.73
CA LEU A 46 -1.87 -8.27 -24.43
C LEU A 46 -0.85 -7.27 -25.02
N ALA A 47 0.27 -7.04 -24.33
CA ALA A 47 1.57 -6.68 -24.94
C ALA A 47 2.77 -7.20 -24.10
N LEU A 48 3.72 -7.85 -24.77
CA LEU A 48 4.98 -8.40 -24.22
C LEU A 48 6.18 -7.61 -24.78
N VAL A 49 7.08 -7.05 -23.96
CA VAL A 49 8.50 -6.74 -24.32
C VAL A 49 9.41 -6.58 -23.07
N GLY A 50 10.46 -7.40 -22.97
CA GLY A 50 11.91 -7.07 -22.82
C GLY A 50 12.51 -6.27 -21.63
N ASP A 51 13.54 -6.89 -21.04
CA ASP A 51 14.69 -6.39 -20.23
C ASP A 51 14.47 -5.94 -18.77
N ALA A 52 14.97 -6.79 -17.85
CA ALA A 52 14.71 -6.82 -16.41
C ALA A 52 15.28 -5.64 -15.60
N ASP A 53 16.35 -4.98 -16.04
CA ASP A 53 16.96 -3.87 -15.29
C ASP A 53 16.33 -2.50 -15.59
N SER A 54 15.47 -2.41 -16.61
CA SER A 54 14.68 -1.20 -16.90
C SER A 54 13.19 -1.33 -16.50
N LEU A 55 12.79 -2.49 -15.97
CA LEU A 55 11.41 -2.88 -15.71
C LEU A 55 10.83 -2.31 -14.41
N ALA A 56 11.68 -2.10 -13.39
CA ALA A 56 11.27 -1.51 -12.11
C ALA A 56 10.93 -0.01 -12.24
N SER A 57 11.59 0.68 -13.18
CA SER A 57 11.43 2.13 -13.40
C SER A 57 10.29 2.47 -14.37
N ARG A 58 9.95 1.58 -15.32
CA ARG A 58 8.88 1.84 -16.31
C ARG A 58 7.49 1.42 -15.82
N LYS A 59 7.37 0.45 -14.91
CA LYS A 59 6.06 -0.05 -14.45
C LYS A 59 5.35 0.87 -13.45
N THR A 60 6.10 1.65 -12.66
CA THR A 60 5.52 2.66 -11.74
C THR A 60 5.11 3.94 -12.46
N GLN A 61 5.69 4.22 -13.64
CA GLN A 61 5.44 5.46 -14.37
C GLN A 61 4.09 5.48 -15.13
N SER A 62 3.33 4.37 -15.11
CA SER A 62 2.09 4.21 -15.90
C SER A 62 0.81 4.14 -15.07
N MET A 63 0.84 4.10 -13.73
CA MET A 63 -0.40 3.88 -12.97
C MET A 63 -1.34 5.08 -13.03
N SER A 64 -0.83 6.31 -12.83
CA SER A 64 -1.65 7.52 -12.94
C SER A 64 -2.11 7.77 -14.38
N SER A 65 -1.26 7.50 -15.38
CA SER A 65 -1.66 7.63 -16.78
C SER A 65 -2.67 6.57 -17.22
N GLU A 66 -2.59 5.33 -16.72
CA GLU A 66 -3.56 4.28 -17.02
C GLU A 66 -4.89 4.55 -16.31
N LEU A 67 -4.88 4.94 -15.03
CA LEU A 67 -6.10 5.26 -14.30
C LEU A 67 -6.81 6.49 -14.87
N CYS A 68 -6.05 7.52 -15.31
CA CYS A 68 -6.60 8.64 -16.09
C CYS A 68 -7.21 8.17 -17.43
N ARG A 69 -6.64 7.15 -18.09
CA ARG A 69 -7.23 6.56 -19.31
C ARG A 69 -8.55 5.84 -19.03
N TYR A 70 -8.75 5.33 -17.82
CA TYR A 70 -10.02 4.79 -17.35
C TYR A 70 -10.95 5.87 -16.75
N GLY A 71 -10.58 7.15 -16.83
CA GLY A 71 -11.40 8.26 -16.35
C GLY A 71 -11.43 8.42 -14.83
N VAL A 72 -10.53 7.76 -14.10
CA VAL A 72 -10.41 7.90 -12.64
C VAL A 72 -9.47 9.06 -12.34
N SER A 73 -9.99 10.08 -11.67
CA SER A 73 -9.17 11.22 -11.26
C SER A 73 -8.36 10.92 -10.00
N PRO A 74 -7.14 11.50 -9.85
CA PRO A 74 -6.28 11.29 -8.69
C PRO A 74 -6.96 11.53 -7.34
N GLU A 75 -7.85 12.51 -7.24
CA GLU A 75 -8.61 12.81 -6.03
C GLU A 75 -9.62 11.72 -5.62
N ASN A 76 -9.83 10.71 -6.47
CA ASN A 76 -10.68 9.54 -6.20
C ASN A 76 -9.87 8.25 -6.01
N ILE A 77 -8.54 8.31 -5.84
CA ILE A 77 -7.69 7.11 -5.69
C ILE A 77 -7.15 7.04 -4.26
N ILE A 78 -7.35 5.91 -3.60
CA ILE A 78 -6.67 5.58 -2.33
C ILE A 78 -5.62 4.50 -2.63
N LEU A 79 -4.37 4.79 -2.27
CA LEU A 79 -3.29 3.81 -2.38
C LEU A 79 -3.21 3.00 -1.09
N TYR A 80 -3.24 1.68 -1.22
CA TYR A 80 -3.07 0.76 -0.10
C TYR A 80 -1.86 -0.12 -0.33
N GLY A 81 -1.03 -0.27 0.70
CA GLY A 81 0.05 -1.25 0.71
C GLY A 81 0.12 -1.94 2.07
N GLN A 82 0.38 -3.24 2.03
CA GLN A 82 0.67 -4.05 3.21
C GLN A 82 2.08 -4.62 3.13
N SER A 83 2.82 -4.55 4.24
CA SER A 83 4.18 -5.10 4.33
C SER A 83 5.05 -4.57 3.17
N ILE A 84 5.66 -5.45 2.37
CA ILE A 84 6.45 -5.08 1.19
C ILE A 84 5.69 -4.19 0.18
N GLY A 85 4.36 -4.34 0.08
CA GLY A 85 3.52 -3.49 -0.78
C GLY A 85 3.52 -2.02 -0.38
N THR A 86 3.93 -1.68 0.85
CA THR A 86 4.10 -0.27 1.27
C THR A 86 5.22 0.45 0.54
N VAL A 87 6.22 -0.27 0.02
CA VAL A 87 7.32 0.30 -0.75
C VAL A 87 6.85 1.01 -2.03
N PRO A 88 6.19 0.31 -2.98
CA PRO A 88 5.69 0.97 -4.17
C PRO A 88 4.59 1.98 -3.84
N THR A 89 3.77 1.73 -2.81
CA THR A 89 2.74 2.69 -2.35
C THR A 89 3.35 4.04 -1.94
N VAL A 90 4.39 4.04 -1.10
CA VAL A 90 5.08 5.27 -0.69
C VAL A 90 5.83 5.90 -1.86
N ASP A 91 6.47 5.10 -2.72
CA ASP A 91 7.16 5.63 -3.90
C ASP A 91 6.19 6.36 -4.84
N LEU A 92 5.02 5.79 -5.11
CA LEU A 92 3.98 6.39 -5.94
C LEU A 92 3.40 7.64 -5.30
N ALA A 93 2.99 7.56 -4.03
CA ALA A 93 2.42 8.69 -3.30
C ALA A 93 3.41 9.85 -3.10
N SER A 94 4.72 9.59 -3.16
CA SER A 94 5.75 10.63 -3.09
C SER A 94 5.94 11.43 -4.39
N ARG A 95 5.35 10.96 -5.49
CA ARG A 95 5.50 11.53 -6.85
C ARG A 95 4.18 12.03 -7.43
N TYR A 96 3.07 11.43 -7.02
CA TYR A 96 1.75 11.70 -7.56
C TYR A 96 0.77 11.98 -6.42
N GLU A 97 -0.14 12.92 -6.66
CA GLU A 97 -1.25 13.17 -5.74
C GLU A 97 -2.25 12.01 -5.81
N CYS A 98 -2.85 11.71 -4.66
CA CYS A 98 -3.95 10.76 -4.52
C CYS A 98 -4.89 11.24 -3.42
N ALA A 99 -6.10 10.69 -3.34
CA ALA A 99 -7.08 11.02 -2.30
C ALA A 99 -6.51 10.76 -0.89
N ALA A 100 -5.86 9.60 -0.73
CA ALA A 100 -5.20 9.19 0.51
C ALA A 100 -4.30 7.98 0.31
N VAL A 101 -3.52 7.67 1.34
CA VAL A 101 -2.65 6.50 1.43
C VAL A 101 -2.94 5.73 2.71
N ILE A 102 -2.96 4.41 2.62
CA ILE A 102 -3.03 3.50 3.76
C ILE A 102 -1.79 2.62 3.74
N LEU A 103 -1.03 2.66 4.83
CA LEU A 103 0.17 1.88 5.04
C LEU A 103 -0.07 0.88 6.17
N HIS A 104 -0.15 -0.41 5.82
CA HIS A 104 -0.36 -1.50 6.76
C HIS A 104 0.96 -2.25 6.99
N SER A 105 1.42 -2.28 8.24
CA SER A 105 2.73 -2.80 8.66
C SER A 105 3.87 -2.31 7.74
N PRO A 106 4.06 -0.99 7.56
CA PRO A 106 5.04 -0.47 6.63
C PRO A 106 6.47 -0.73 7.07
N LEU A 107 7.37 -0.82 6.09
CA LEU A 107 8.81 -0.87 6.33
C LEU A 107 9.48 0.48 6.04
N MET A 108 10.44 0.86 6.89
CA MET A 108 11.31 2.02 6.65
C MET A 108 12.24 1.81 5.45
N SER A 109 12.87 0.64 5.40
CA SER A 109 13.74 0.18 4.31
C SER A 109 14.09 -1.30 4.47
N GLY A 110 14.58 -1.94 3.40
CA GLY A 110 14.98 -3.34 3.43
C GLY A 110 16.14 -3.62 4.39
N LEU A 111 17.14 -2.73 4.48
CA LEU A 111 18.23 -2.90 5.46
C LEU A 111 17.72 -2.82 6.89
N ARG A 112 16.75 -1.95 7.19
CA ARG A 112 16.23 -1.80 8.57
C ARG A 112 15.41 -3.02 9.00
N VAL A 113 14.75 -3.69 8.05
CA VAL A 113 14.10 -4.99 8.32
C VAL A 113 15.15 -6.06 8.63
N ALA A 114 16.21 -6.17 7.81
CA ALA A 114 17.23 -7.20 7.98
C ALA A 114 18.19 -6.92 9.16
N PHE A 115 18.43 -5.64 9.47
CA PHE A 115 19.36 -5.16 10.48
C PHE A 115 18.72 -3.99 11.26
N PRO A 116 17.93 -4.28 12.31
CA PRO A 116 17.13 -3.28 13.04
C PRO A 116 17.93 -2.10 13.62
N ASP A 117 19.20 -2.32 13.97
CA ASP A 117 20.08 -1.26 14.49
C ASP A 117 20.55 -0.24 13.43
N THR A 118 20.12 -0.38 12.18
CA THR A 118 20.51 0.50 11.06
C THR A 118 19.87 1.88 11.18
N ARG A 119 20.66 2.85 11.67
CA ARG A 119 20.19 4.25 11.83
C ARG A 119 20.29 5.10 10.56
N LYS A 120 21.18 4.75 9.63
CA LYS A 120 21.46 5.52 8.41
C LYS A 120 20.93 4.81 7.17
N THR A 121 20.45 5.57 6.21
CA THR A 121 20.18 5.05 4.86
C THR A 121 21.49 5.01 4.08
N TYR A 122 21.80 3.86 3.48
CA TYR A 122 22.97 3.66 2.62
C TYR A 122 22.57 3.64 1.14
N CYS A 123 23.52 3.86 0.23
CA CYS A 123 23.23 3.86 -1.22
C CYS A 123 22.78 2.49 -1.76
N PHE A 124 23.08 1.41 -1.04
CA PHE A 124 22.64 0.05 -1.33
C PHE A 124 21.44 -0.38 -0.47
N ASP A 125 20.83 0.57 0.26
CA ASP A 125 19.62 0.29 1.02
C ASP A 125 18.45 0.10 0.05
N ALA A 126 17.92 -1.12 0.02
CA ALA A 126 16.78 -1.44 -0.81
C ALA A 126 15.55 -0.68 -0.28
N PHE A 127 14.88 0.05 -1.17
CA PHE A 127 13.58 0.64 -0.90
C PHE A 127 13.53 1.57 0.34
N PRO A 128 14.26 2.70 0.36
CA PRO A 128 14.29 3.60 1.52
C PRO A 128 13.00 4.44 1.61
N SER A 129 11.87 3.81 1.93
CA SER A 129 10.55 4.42 2.10
C SER A 129 10.58 5.57 3.12
N ILE A 130 11.39 5.44 4.17
CA ILE A 130 11.58 6.47 5.20
C ILE A 130 12.10 7.80 4.63
N ASP A 131 12.88 7.78 3.54
CA ASP A 131 13.38 8.99 2.90
C ASP A 131 12.39 9.59 1.88
N LYS A 132 11.34 8.84 1.54
CA LYS A 132 10.31 9.25 0.58
C LYS A 132 9.02 9.70 1.27
N ILE A 133 8.69 9.16 2.45
CA ILE A 133 7.44 9.44 3.16
C ILE A 133 7.22 10.93 3.47
N SER A 134 8.31 11.68 3.66
CA SER A 134 8.26 13.13 3.90
C SER A 134 7.80 13.95 2.69
N LYS A 135 7.70 13.33 1.51
CA LYS A 135 7.22 13.96 0.27
C LYS A 135 5.77 13.63 -0.03
N VAL A 136 5.14 12.72 0.72
CA VAL A 136 3.73 12.38 0.53
C VAL A 136 2.86 13.54 1.02
N THR A 137 2.08 14.12 0.11
CA THR A 137 1.22 15.29 0.37
C THR A 137 -0.23 14.91 0.70
N SER A 138 -0.63 13.68 0.36
CA SER A 138 -1.94 13.12 0.68
C SER A 138 -2.05 12.73 2.16
N PRO A 139 -3.27 12.69 2.75
CA PRO A 139 -3.50 12.08 4.06
C PRO A 139 -3.00 10.64 4.10
N VAL A 140 -2.29 10.25 5.17
CA VAL A 140 -1.71 8.91 5.34
C VAL A 140 -2.22 8.29 6.63
N LEU A 141 -2.88 7.14 6.53
CA LEU A 141 -3.19 6.28 7.67
C LEU A 141 -2.10 5.20 7.80
N VAL A 142 -1.49 5.10 8.98
CA VAL A 142 -0.58 4.01 9.32
C VAL A 142 -1.29 3.03 10.25
N ILE A 143 -1.22 1.74 9.93
CA ILE A 143 -1.79 0.63 10.70
C ILE A 143 -0.65 -0.33 11.02
N HIS A 144 -0.49 -0.74 12.29
CA HIS A 144 0.58 -1.67 12.70
C HIS A 144 0.18 -2.43 13.97
N GLY A 145 0.55 -3.70 14.07
CA GLY A 145 0.45 -4.50 15.29
C GLY A 145 1.61 -4.23 16.25
N THR A 146 1.36 -4.16 17.55
CA THR A 146 2.44 -3.87 18.53
C THR A 146 3.38 -5.05 18.76
N GLU A 147 2.97 -6.27 18.41
CA GLU A 147 3.74 -7.52 18.53
C GLU A 147 4.14 -8.07 17.14
N ASP A 148 4.31 -7.20 16.15
CA ASP A 148 4.74 -7.60 14.79
C ASP A 148 6.20 -8.10 14.78
N GLU A 149 6.37 -9.43 14.71
CA GLU A 149 7.69 -10.09 14.67
C GLU A 149 8.35 -10.07 13.28
N VAL A 150 7.63 -9.67 12.22
CA VAL A 150 8.15 -9.66 10.83
C VAL A 150 8.69 -8.28 10.49
N ILE A 151 7.91 -7.26 10.78
CA ILE A 151 8.26 -5.86 10.62
C ILE A 151 8.05 -5.18 11.96
N ASP A 152 9.13 -4.97 12.70
CA ASP A 152 9.07 -4.39 14.05
C ASP A 152 8.22 -3.12 14.08
N PHE A 153 7.43 -2.97 15.15
CA PHE A 153 6.52 -1.84 15.37
C PHE A 153 7.19 -0.47 15.20
N SER A 154 8.49 -0.35 15.50
CA SER A 154 9.25 0.89 15.30
C SER A 154 9.19 1.39 13.86
N HIS A 155 9.03 0.51 12.86
CA HIS A 155 8.87 0.88 11.47
C HIS A 155 7.58 1.69 11.22
N GLY A 156 6.45 1.21 11.75
CA GLY A 156 5.18 1.92 11.70
C GLY A 156 5.27 3.27 12.38
N LEU A 157 5.84 3.30 13.59
CA LEU A 157 6.02 4.52 14.36
C LEU A 157 6.87 5.56 13.62
N ALA A 158 8.03 5.17 13.09
CA ALA A 158 8.92 6.09 12.38
C ALA A 158 8.32 6.60 11.08
N MET A 159 7.57 5.77 10.35
CA MET A 159 6.86 6.18 9.14
C MET A 159 5.76 7.19 9.46
N TYR A 160 5.01 6.96 10.55
CA TYR A 160 4.02 7.90 11.06
C TYR A 160 4.64 9.24 11.45
N GLU A 161 5.67 9.23 12.31
CA GLU A 161 6.32 10.44 12.82
C GLU A 161 6.97 11.31 11.72
N ARG A 162 7.47 10.67 10.66
CA ARG A 162 8.13 11.35 9.55
C ARG A 162 7.16 11.79 8.45
N CYS A 163 5.91 11.34 8.49
CA CYS A 163 4.90 11.70 7.51
C CYS A 163 4.24 13.05 7.86
N PRO A 164 4.36 14.09 7.02
CA PRO A 164 3.82 15.43 7.32
C PRO A 164 2.29 15.49 7.37
N ARG A 165 1.63 14.48 6.76
CA ARG A 165 0.18 14.41 6.57
C ARG A 165 -0.40 13.13 7.16
N ALA A 166 0.27 12.56 8.17
CA ALA A 166 -0.28 11.45 8.91
C ALA A 166 -1.57 11.86 9.62
N VAL A 167 -2.59 11.03 9.52
CA VAL A 167 -3.79 11.09 10.38
C VAL A 167 -3.59 10.17 11.58
N GLU A 168 -4.53 10.21 12.54
CA GLU A 168 -4.47 9.35 13.73
C GLU A 168 -4.20 7.88 13.34
N PRO A 169 -3.12 7.26 13.82
CA PRO A 169 -2.76 5.92 13.40
C PRO A 169 -3.67 4.86 14.04
N LEU A 170 -3.53 3.61 13.61
CA LEU A 170 -4.08 2.46 14.33
C LEU A 170 -2.96 1.53 14.77
N TRP A 171 -2.68 1.56 16.07
CA TRP A 171 -1.83 0.58 16.73
C TRP A 171 -2.71 -0.49 17.33
N VAL A 172 -2.55 -1.73 16.85
CA VAL A 172 -3.34 -2.87 17.33
C VAL A 172 -2.54 -3.60 18.40
N GLU A 173 -2.91 -3.36 19.65
CA GLU A 173 -2.23 -3.95 20.80
C GLU A 173 -2.35 -5.47 20.78
N GLY A 174 -1.20 -6.16 20.88
CA GLY A 174 -1.12 -7.63 20.87
C GLY A 174 -1.28 -8.29 19.50
N ALA A 175 -1.43 -7.52 18.42
CA ALA A 175 -1.45 -8.06 17.06
C ALA A 175 -0.04 -8.22 16.49
N GLY A 176 0.17 -9.30 15.74
CA GLY A 176 1.34 -9.55 14.93
C GLY A 176 1.19 -9.05 13.49
N HIS A 177 1.97 -9.62 12.56
CA HIS A 177 2.03 -9.13 11.17
C HIS A 177 0.80 -9.43 10.31
N ASN A 178 0.13 -10.55 10.56
CA ASN A 178 -0.87 -11.14 9.65
C ASN A 178 -2.23 -11.39 10.32
N ASP A 179 -2.44 -10.84 11.51
CA ASP A 179 -3.65 -11.03 12.30
C ASP A 179 -4.37 -9.72 12.64
N ILE A 180 -3.81 -8.57 12.26
CA ILE A 180 -4.39 -7.23 12.50
C ILE A 180 -5.83 -7.14 11.97
N GLU A 181 -6.11 -7.71 10.79
CA GLU A 181 -7.44 -7.69 10.19
C GLU A 181 -8.49 -8.49 10.97
N LEU A 182 -8.05 -9.36 11.90
CA LEU A 182 -8.95 -10.12 12.78
C LEU A 182 -9.50 -9.27 13.93
N TYR A 183 -8.92 -8.10 14.20
CA TYR A 183 -9.34 -7.20 15.27
C TYR A 183 -10.42 -6.24 14.77
N ALA A 184 -11.53 -6.10 15.52
CA ALA A 184 -12.67 -5.27 15.11
C ALA A 184 -12.29 -3.80 14.82
N GLN A 185 -11.34 -3.26 15.59
CA GLN A 185 -10.83 -1.90 15.43
C GLN A 185 -10.21 -1.62 14.06
N TYR A 186 -9.74 -2.64 13.33
CA TYR A 186 -9.21 -2.50 11.98
C TYR A 186 -10.26 -1.94 11.02
N LEU A 187 -11.41 -2.61 10.93
CA LEU A 187 -12.49 -2.17 10.05
C LEU A 187 -13.12 -0.86 10.50
N GLU A 188 -13.20 -0.62 11.81
CA GLU A 188 -13.73 0.63 12.37
C GLU A 188 -12.85 1.82 11.99
N ARG A 189 -11.53 1.71 12.18
CA ARG A 189 -10.59 2.77 11.80
C ARG A 189 -10.61 3.05 10.30
N LEU A 190 -10.60 2.00 9.47
CA LEU A 190 -10.63 2.15 8.01
C LEU A 190 -11.88 2.90 7.55
N LYS A 191 -13.05 2.52 8.09
CA LYS A 191 -14.31 3.22 7.79
C LYS A 191 -14.25 4.68 8.20
N GLN A 192 -13.72 4.97 9.39
CA GLN A 192 -13.55 6.35 9.87
C GLN A 192 -12.65 7.15 8.93
N PHE A 193 -11.50 6.59 8.54
CA PHE A 193 -10.55 7.25 7.65
C PHE A 193 -11.19 7.60 6.31
N ILE A 194 -11.81 6.61 5.66
CA ILE A 194 -12.41 6.76 4.34
C ILE A 194 -13.62 7.70 4.36
N SER A 195 -14.45 7.64 5.39
CA SER A 195 -15.73 8.37 5.41
C SER A 195 -15.62 9.80 5.93
N HIS A 196 -14.60 10.11 6.75
CA HIS A 196 -14.56 11.36 7.51
C HIS A 196 -13.24 12.13 7.41
N GLU A 197 -12.14 11.49 7.01
CA GLU A 197 -10.82 12.11 7.03
C GLU A 197 -10.26 12.36 5.61
N LEU A 198 -10.95 11.88 4.57
CA LEU A 198 -10.66 12.27 3.20
C LEU A 198 -11.14 13.70 2.95
N PRO A 199 -10.34 14.56 2.28
CA PRO A 199 -10.80 15.87 1.86
C PRO A 199 -12.04 15.68 0.97
N ASN A 200 -13.17 16.24 1.39
CA ASN A 200 -14.47 16.13 0.71
C ASN A 200 -14.31 16.28 -0.81
N SER A 201 -14.68 15.22 -1.55
CA SER A 201 -14.86 15.25 -3.00
C SER A 201 -16.00 16.16 -3.43
#